data_AF-A0A359KML6-F1
#
_entry.id   AF-A0A359KML6-F1
#
_cell.length_a   1.000
_cell.length_b   1.000
_cell.length_c   1.000
_cell.angle_alpha   90.00
_cell.angle_beta   90.00
_cell.angle_gamma   90.00
#
_symmetry.space_group_name_H-M   'P 1'
#
loop_
_entity.id
_entity.type
_entity.pdbx_description
1 polymer ?
#
loop_
_entity_poly.entity_id
_entity_poly.type
_entity_poly.pdbx_seq_one_letter_code
_entity_poly.pdbx_strand_id
1 'polypeptide(L)' 'AEIGSPVVREQDGAPVMTDNGNLIVDLYHPGELDPHRLAAAIDSITGVVEHGLFLDMAVSAIVGSPDDIYQLHRDR' A
#
# COMPACT_ATOMS: atom_id res chain seq x y z
N ALA A 1 9.14 -6.29 11.90
CA ALA A 1 7.68 -6.16 11.92
C ALA A 1 7.11 -7.49 11.46
N GLU A 2 5.98 -7.96 11.99
CA GLU A 2 5.29 -9.08 11.34
C GLU A 2 4.66 -8.57 10.05
N ILE A 3 5.09 -9.13 8.91
CA ILE A 3 4.79 -8.61 7.56
C ILE A 3 3.38 -9.05 7.09
N GLY A 4 2.65 -9.82 7.91
CA GLY A 4 1.34 -10.38 7.56
C GLY A 4 1.45 -11.64 6.71
N SER A 5 0.33 -12.11 6.17
CA SER A 5 0.27 -13.30 5.31
C SER A 5 0.34 -12.89 3.84
N PRO A 6 1.43 -13.20 3.11
CA PRO A 6 1.58 -12.83 1.71
C PRO A 6 0.77 -13.72 0.78
N VAL A 7 0.06 -13.09 -0.16
CA VAL A 7 -0.69 -13.76 -1.23
C VAL A 7 -0.32 -13.13 -2.56
N VAL A 8 0.04 -13.94 -3.57
CA VAL A 8 0.25 -13.40 -4.92
C VAL A 8 -1.09 -12.92 -5.45
N ARG A 9 -1.14 -11.69 -5.94
CA ARG A 9 -2.36 -11.13 -6.53
C ARG A 9 -2.70 -11.89 -7.80
N GLU A 10 -3.92 -12.38 -7.89
CA GLU A 10 -4.44 -13.06 -9.06
C GLU A 10 -5.67 -12.33 -9.63
N GLN A 11 -5.83 -12.41 -10.94
CA GLN A 11 -7.02 -12.00 -11.67
C GLN A 11 -7.34 -13.09 -12.68
N ASP A 12 -8.61 -13.52 -12.71
CA ASP A 12 -9.09 -14.58 -13.62
C ASP A 12 -8.26 -15.89 -13.57
N GLY A 13 -7.72 -16.22 -12.39
CA GLY A 13 -6.93 -17.43 -12.14
C GLY A 13 -5.47 -17.36 -12.61
N ALA A 14 -4.95 -16.18 -12.91
CA ALA A 14 -3.55 -15.96 -13.27
C ALA A 14 -2.90 -14.84 -12.42
N PRO A 15 -1.59 -14.89 -12.15
CA PRO A 15 -0.90 -13.81 -11.46
C PRO A 15 -1.00 -12.49 -12.20
N VAL A 16 -1.31 -11.42 -11.47
CA VAL A 16 -1.28 -10.06 -12.01
C VAL A 16 0.17 -9.62 -12.17
N MET A 17 0.50 -9.17 -13.37
CA MET A 17 1.77 -8.55 -13.70
C MET A 17 1.62 -7.03 -13.74
N THR A 18 2.52 -6.32 -13.07
CA THR A 18 2.68 -4.88 -13.24
C THR A 18 3.18 -4.54 -14.64
N ASP A 19 3.02 -3.28 -15.07
CA ASP A 19 3.56 -2.78 -16.34
C ASP A 19 5.09 -2.97 -16.47
N ASN A 20 5.80 -3.02 -15.34
CA ASN A 20 7.24 -3.27 -15.28
C ASN A 20 7.62 -4.77 -15.25
N GLY A 21 6.64 -5.67 -15.40
CA GLY A 21 6.89 -7.11 -15.45
C GLY A 21 7.17 -7.77 -14.09
N ASN A 22 6.77 -7.14 -12.98
CA ASN A 22 6.86 -7.72 -11.63
C ASN A 22 5.52 -8.27 -11.15
N LEU A 23 5.58 -9.26 -10.25
CA LEU A 23 4.41 -9.73 -9.50
C LEU A 23 3.95 -8.69 -8.47
N ILE A 24 2.68 -8.75 -8.09
CA ILE A 24 2.16 -8.06 -6.91
C ILE A 24 1.90 -9.09 -5.81
N VAL A 25 2.39 -8.81 -4.61
CA VAL A 25 2.12 -9.61 -3.40
C VAL A 25 1.30 -8.77 -2.43
N ASP A 26 0.09 -9.23 -2.15
CA ASP A 26 -0.82 -8.63 -1.19
C ASP A 26 -0.50 -9.10 0.23
N LEU A 27 -0.37 -8.13 1.14
CA LEU A 27 -0.16 -8.34 2.56
C LEU A 27 -1.40 -7.88 3.33
N TYR A 28 -2.04 -8.81 4.03
CA TYR A 28 -3.18 -8.49 4.89
C TYR A 28 -2.73 -8.43 6.35
N HIS A 29 -3.00 -7.30 7.00
CA HIS A 29 -2.68 -7.09 8.41
C HIS A 29 -3.96 -6.70 9.19
N PRO A 30 -4.39 -7.49 10.18
CA PRO A 30 -5.66 -7.27 10.88
C PRO A 30 -5.59 -6.29 12.06
N GLY A 31 -4.42 -5.71 12.35
CA GLY A 31 -4.19 -4.88 13.54
C GLY A 31 -3.66 -3.47 13.23
N GLU A 32 -3.51 -2.67 14.28
CA GLU A 32 -2.73 -1.44 14.21
C GLU A 32 -1.27 -1.76 13.88
N LEU A 33 -0.69 -0.98 12.98
CA LEU A 33 0.69 -1.12 12.56
C LEU A 33 1.35 0.25 12.47
N ASP A 34 2.65 0.29 12.73
CA ASP A 34 3.49 1.45 12.45
C ASP A 34 3.86 1.42 10.96
N PRO A 35 3.28 2.31 10.13
CA PRO A 35 3.46 2.23 8.69
C PRO A 35 4.89 2.56 8.27
N HIS A 36 5.59 3.47 8.96
CA HIS A 36 6.97 3.81 8.63
C HIS A 36 7.93 2.66 8.93
N ARG A 37 7.72 1.99 10.07
CA ARG A 37 8.51 0.82 10.42
C ARG A 37 8.23 -0.36 9.50
N LEU A 38 6.98 -0.52 9.03
CA LEU A 38 6.62 -1.56 8.07
C LEU A 38 7.24 -1.28 6.70
N ALA A 39 7.14 -0.04 6.20
CA ALA A 39 7.78 0.41 4.96
C ALA A 39 9.28 0.07 4.94
N ALA A 40 10.02 0.54 5.95
CA ALA A 40 11.45 0.27 6.08
C ALA A 40 11.77 -1.24 6.17
N ALA A 41 10.89 -2.03 6.79
CA ALA A 41 11.07 -3.48 6.84
C ALA A 41 10.86 -4.12 5.47
N ILE A 42 9.86 -3.70 4.69
CA ILE A 42 9.58 -4.20 3.34
C ILE A 42 10.72 -3.84 2.38
N ASP A 43 11.20 -2.59 2.42
CA ASP A 43 12.30 -2.11 1.58
C ASP A 43 13.60 -2.89 1.79
N SER A 44 13.79 -3.45 2.98
CA SER A 44 14.98 -4.24 3.32
C SER A 44 15.00 -5.65 2.72
N ILE A 45 13.90 -6.10 2.10
CA ILE A 45 13.76 -7.46 1.59
C ILE A 45 14.28 -7.54 0.15
N THR A 46 15.35 -8.30 -0.06
CA THR A 46 15.88 -8.57 -1.41
C THR A 46 14.80 -9.15 -2.33
N GLY A 47 14.60 -8.53 -3.49
CA GLY A 47 13.61 -8.94 -4.48
C GLY A 47 12.28 -8.18 -4.39
N VAL A 48 12.05 -7.42 -3.29
CA VAL A 48 11.03 -6.38 -3.29
C VAL A 48 11.51 -5.24 -4.17
N VAL A 49 10.62 -4.77 -5.05
CA VAL A 49 10.88 -3.63 -5.93
C VAL A 49 10.39 -2.35 -5.28
N GLU A 50 9.16 -2.36 -4.77
CA GLU A 50 8.47 -1.22 -4.16
C GLU A 50 7.29 -1.71 -3.31
N HIS A 51 6.66 -0.79 -2.57
CA HIS A 51 5.48 -1.07 -1.76
C HIS A 51 4.36 -0.02 -1.92
N GLY A 52 3.13 -0.39 -1.53
CA GLY A 52 1.95 0.48 -1.63
C GLY A 52 1.77 1.52 -0.52
N LEU A 53 2.74 1.71 0.38
CA LEU A 53 2.65 2.68 1.49
C LEU A 53 3.12 4.07 1.04
N PHE A 54 2.17 4.95 0.71
CA PHE A 54 2.45 6.34 0.27
C PHE A 54 2.55 7.29 1.46
N LEU A 55 3.58 7.11 2.29
CA LEU A 55 3.77 7.84 3.55
C LEU A 55 4.36 9.22 3.31
N ASP A 56 3.87 10.21 4.05
CA ASP A 56 4.31 11.61 3.98
C ASP A 56 4.25 12.32 2.61
N MET A 57 3.58 11.71 1.63
CA MET A 57 3.52 12.24 0.26
C MET A 57 2.31 13.16 0.02
N ALA A 58 1.13 12.78 0.52
CA ALA A 58 -0.10 13.51 0.25
C ALA A 58 -0.14 14.84 1.02
N VAL A 59 -0.38 15.94 0.30
CA VAL A 59 -0.58 17.28 0.88
C VAL A 59 -2.07 17.60 1.07
N SER A 60 -2.91 17.13 0.16
CA SER A 60 -4.36 17.26 0.25
C SER A 60 -5.05 16.00 -0.28
N ALA A 61 -6.26 15.74 0.21
CA ALA A 61 -7.15 14.71 -0.31
C ALA A 61 -8.54 15.33 -0.59
N ILE A 62 -9.08 15.11 -1.78
CA ILE A 62 -10.47 15.49 -2.12
C ILE A 62 -11.34 14.25 -1.86
N VAL A 63 -12.33 14.39 -0.98
CA VAL A 63 -13.18 13.30 -0.51
C VAL A 63 -14.62 13.56 -0.93
N GLY A 64 -15.19 12.62 -1.68
CA GLY A 64 -16.61 12.61 -2.01
C GLY A 64 -17.38 11.74 -1.02
N SER A 65 -18.46 12.26 -0.47
CA SER A 65 -19.48 11.52 0.28
C SER A 65 -20.81 11.56 -0.50
N PRO A 66 -21.83 10.77 -0.11
CA PRO A 66 -23.16 10.87 -0.71
C PRO A 66 -23.76 12.28 -0.63
N ASP A 67 -23.35 13.06 0.37
CA ASP A 67 -23.95 14.35 0.71
C ASP A 67 -23.11 15.55 0.24
N ASP A 68 -21.78 15.41 0.10
CA ASP A 68 -20.88 16.54 -0.19
C ASP A 68 -19.52 16.13 -0.78
N ILE A 69 -18.77 17.12 -1.26
CA ILE A 69 -17.37 17.01 -1.66
C ILE A 69 -16.54 17.99 -0.81
N TYR A 70 -15.57 17.48 -0.07
CA TYR A 70 -14.71 18.31 0.78
C TYR A 70 -13.23 17.98 0.59
N GLN A 71 -12.35 18.89 1.02
CA GLN A 71 -10.92 18.73 0.91
C GLN A 71 -10.29 18.66 2.30
N LEU A 72 -9.51 17.61 2.54
CA LEU A 72 -8.59 17.51 3.67
C LEU A 72 -7.23 18.06 3.26
N HIS A 73 -6.58 18.83 4.12
CA HIS A 73 -5.21 19.28 3.96
C HIS A 73 -4.37 18.72 5.10
N ARG A 74 -3.15 18.26 4.80
CA ARG A 74 -2.22 17.83 5.84
C ARG A 74 -1.73 19.07 6.58
N ASP A 75 -1.98 19.11 7.89
CA ASP A 75 -1.35 20.09 8.76
C ASP A 75 0.17 19.87 8.75
N ARG A 76 0.93 20.97 8.61
CA ARG A 76 2.39 20.95 8.49
C ARG A 76 3.08 20.28 9.67
#